data_AF-A0A7S2V986-F1
#
_entry.id   AF-A0A7S2V986-F1
#
_cell.length_a   1.000
_cell.length_b   1.000
_cell.length_c   1.000
_cell.angle_alpha   90.00
_cell.angle_beta   90.00
_cell.angle_gamma   90.00
#
_symmetry.space_group_name_H-M   'P 1'
#
loop_
_entity.id
_entity.type
_entity.pdbx_description
1 polymer ?
#
loop_
_entity_poly.entity_id
_entity_poly.type
_entity_poly.pdbx_seq_one_letter_code
_entity_poly.pdbx_strand_id
1 'polypeptide(L)'
;MAAKVESFLPRLHGLLVGPGLGRDPSVLSGVEAVLRACRTRGLPVVIDADGLFLVARNPDVVRGYTQVIMTPNIMEYKNIWAAVFGSNEPLGSPDRLAAALEGVTILLKGNQDLASNGAISGQPPLACVEQGGMRRSGGIGDVLSGVTVVMSVWAHRWQQAQQQQTCSSPVLLGADGE
;
A
#
# COMPACT_ATOMS: atom_id res chain seq x y z
N MET A 1 5.22 23.00 -0.19
CA MET A 1 4.99 21.79 -1.01
C MET A 1 3.65 21.14 -0.69
N ALA A 2 3.42 20.67 0.55
CA ALA A 2 2.22 19.93 0.95
C ALA A 2 0.90 20.63 0.59
N ALA A 3 0.69 21.89 1.00
CA ALA A 3 -0.55 22.64 0.70
C ALA A 3 -0.90 22.69 -0.81
N LYS A 4 0.11 22.78 -1.67
CA LYS A 4 -0.09 22.77 -3.13
C LYS A 4 -0.55 21.38 -3.59
N VAL A 5 0.10 20.31 -3.15
CA VAL A 5 -0.29 18.93 -3.46
C VAL A 5 -1.67 18.60 -2.91
N GLU A 6 -1.97 19.02 -1.68
CA GLU A 6 -3.26 18.84 -1.02
C GLU A 6 -4.42 19.45 -1.83
N SER A 7 -4.19 20.57 -2.51
CA SER A 7 -5.19 21.18 -3.38
C SER A 7 -5.58 20.31 -4.59
N PHE A 8 -4.70 19.40 -5.01
CA PHE A 8 -4.96 18.46 -6.10
C PHE A 8 -5.60 17.15 -5.64
N LEU A 9 -5.44 16.75 -4.36
CA LEU A 9 -5.96 15.49 -3.83
C LEU A 9 -7.45 15.22 -4.12
N PRO A 10 -8.38 16.21 -4.08
CA PRO A 10 -9.79 15.96 -4.44
C PRO A 10 -10.00 15.44 -5.87
N ARG A 11 -9.03 15.68 -6.77
CA ARG A 11 -9.11 15.31 -8.19
C ARG A 11 -8.36 14.03 -8.53
N LEU A 12 -7.64 13.46 -7.56
CA LEU A 12 -6.86 12.25 -7.74
C LEU A 12 -7.70 11.03 -7.36
N HIS A 13 -7.51 9.94 -8.11
CA HIS A 13 -8.13 8.66 -7.78
C HIS A 13 -7.22 7.77 -6.94
N GLY A 14 -5.91 7.95 -7.06
CA GLY A 14 -4.88 7.30 -6.27
C GLY A 14 -3.58 8.09 -6.38
N LEU A 15 -2.60 7.76 -5.54
CA LEU A 15 -1.32 8.47 -5.48
C LEU A 15 -0.15 7.48 -5.48
N LEU A 16 0.87 7.74 -6.30
CA LEU A 16 2.17 7.08 -6.22
C LEU A 16 3.16 7.99 -5.49
N VAL A 17 3.84 7.47 -4.47
CA VAL A 17 4.86 8.18 -3.70
C VAL A 17 6.18 7.42 -3.81
N GLY A 18 7.25 8.07 -4.26
CA GLY A 18 8.57 7.45 -4.25
C GLY A 18 9.48 7.77 -5.44
N PRO A 19 9.06 7.47 -6.68
CA PRO A 19 9.91 7.63 -7.85
C PRO A 19 10.46 9.06 -7.97
N GLY A 20 11.79 9.20 -7.89
CA GLY A 20 12.47 10.48 -8.01
C GLY A 20 12.18 11.49 -6.88
N LEU A 21 11.66 11.06 -5.73
CA LEU A 21 11.34 11.95 -4.61
C LEU A 21 12.61 12.51 -3.95
N GLY A 22 13.67 11.70 -3.87
CA GLY A 22 14.86 12.03 -3.10
C GLY A 22 14.65 11.87 -1.59
N ARG A 23 15.71 12.16 -0.83
CA ARG A 23 15.77 11.92 0.63
C ARG A 23 15.99 13.20 1.44
N ASP A 24 15.76 14.35 0.82
CA ASP A 24 15.86 15.63 1.50
C ASP A 24 14.83 15.71 2.64
N PRO A 25 15.23 16.05 3.88
CA PRO A 25 14.32 16.08 5.02
C PRO A 25 13.08 16.96 4.82
N SER A 26 13.21 18.10 4.12
CA SER A 26 12.07 19.01 3.89
C SER A 26 11.04 18.40 2.93
N VAL A 27 11.52 17.67 1.92
CA VAL A 27 10.66 16.91 1.00
C VAL A 27 9.94 15.79 1.76
N LEU A 28 10.69 15.00 2.53
CA LEU A 28 10.14 13.90 3.31
C LEU A 28 9.05 14.37 4.29
N SER A 29 9.27 15.46 5.04
CA SER A 29 8.26 16.03 5.93
C SER A 29 7.01 16.50 5.17
N GLY A 30 7.16 17.06 3.97
CA GLY A 30 6.00 17.42 3.15
C GLY A 30 5.25 16.20 2.61
N VAL A 31 5.94 15.09 2.32
CA VAL A 31 5.29 13.83 1.95
C VAL A 31 4.52 13.22 3.11
N GLU A 32 5.05 13.26 4.34
CA GLU A 32 4.29 12.84 5.52
C GLU A 32 2.96 13.61 5.65
N ALA A 33 2.98 14.93 5.45
CA ALA A 33 1.77 15.75 5.47
C ALA A 33 0.77 15.34 4.37
N VAL A 34 1.26 15.08 3.15
CA VAL A 34 0.43 14.59 2.03
C VAL A 34 -0.17 13.22 2.36
N LEU A 35 0.60 12.28 2.91
CA LEU A 35 0.11 10.95 3.29
C LEU A 35 -1.01 11.03 4.35
N ARG A 36 -0.87 11.93 5.34
CA ARG A 36 -1.93 12.19 6.33
C ARG A 36 -3.20 12.72 5.65
N ALA A 37 -3.06 13.68 4.74
CA ALA A 37 -4.20 14.23 4.00
C ALA A 37 -4.87 13.19 3.09
N CYS A 38 -4.10 12.31 2.45
CA CYS A 38 -4.63 11.17 1.69
C CYS A 38 -5.43 10.22 2.60
N ARG A 39 -4.90 9.94 3.80
CA ARG A 39 -5.53 9.06 4.79
C ARG A 39 -6.91 9.55 5.22
N THR A 40 -7.04 10.83 5.55
CA THR A 40 -8.33 11.44 5.91
C THR A 40 -9.37 11.31 4.80
N ARG A 41 -8.93 11.19 3.54
CA ARG A 41 -9.80 11.02 2.36
C ARG A 41 -10.03 9.57 1.97
N GLY A 42 -9.35 8.61 2.61
CA GLY A 42 -9.36 7.21 2.19
C GLY A 42 -8.81 7.00 0.78
N LEU A 43 -7.90 7.86 0.32
CA LEU A 43 -7.34 7.77 -1.03
C LEU A 43 -6.42 6.53 -1.13
N PRO A 44 -6.51 5.71 -2.19
CA PRO A 44 -5.52 4.65 -2.43
C PRO A 44 -4.12 5.22 -2.68
N VAL A 45 -3.10 4.65 -2.02
CA VAL A 45 -1.71 5.10 -2.15
C VAL A 45 -0.78 3.92 -2.37
N VAL A 46 0.14 4.05 -3.34
CA VAL A 46 1.27 3.14 -3.50
C VAL A 46 2.55 3.86 -3.09
N ILE A 47 3.37 3.19 -2.29
CA ILE A 47 4.64 3.71 -1.80
C ILE A 47 5.78 2.83 -2.33
N ASP A 48 6.69 3.43 -3.08
CA ASP A 48 7.87 2.78 -3.67
C ASP A 48 9.15 3.58 -3.36
N ALA A 49 10.32 2.99 -3.63
CA ALA A 49 11.63 3.66 -3.59
C ALA A 49 11.84 4.58 -2.36
N ASP A 50 12.08 5.89 -2.58
CA ASP A 50 12.35 6.85 -1.50
C ASP A 50 11.15 7.07 -0.56
N GLY A 51 9.93 6.76 -1.00
CA GLY A 51 8.77 6.73 -0.13
C GLY A 51 8.88 5.62 0.92
N LEU A 52 9.49 4.48 0.58
CA LEU A 52 9.75 3.39 1.53
C LEU A 52 10.87 3.75 2.51
N PHE A 53 11.82 4.59 2.09
CA PHE A 53 12.81 5.16 3.01
C PHE A 53 12.14 6.00 4.10
N LEU A 54 11.11 6.79 3.76
CA LEU A 54 10.31 7.51 4.74
C LEU A 54 9.64 6.55 5.74
N VAL A 55 8.99 5.50 5.23
CA VAL A 55 8.32 4.49 6.07
C VAL A 55 9.31 3.80 6.99
N ALA A 56 10.51 3.46 6.51
CA ALA A 56 11.55 2.85 7.35
C ALA A 56 12.05 3.78 8.48
N ARG A 57 11.93 5.11 8.33
CA ARG A 57 12.25 6.07 9.40
C ARG A 57 11.09 6.27 10.37
N ASN A 58 9.87 6.18 9.87
CA ASN A 58 8.66 6.45 10.64
C ASN A 58 7.51 5.52 10.17
N PRO A 59 7.46 4.26 10.66
CA PRO A 59 6.45 3.29 10.22
C PRO A 59 5.01 3.72 10.53
N ASP A 60 4.82 4.56 11.55
CA ASP A 60 3.50 5.03 11.96
C ASP A 60 2.81 5.93 10.92
N VAL A 61 3.55 6.44 9.93
CA VAL A 61 2.98 7.20 8.81
C VAL A 61 1.99 6.36 7.98
N VAL A 62 2.19 5.04 7.92
CA VAL A 62 1.32 4.10 7.19
C VAL A 62 0.50 3.18 8.09
N ARG A 63 0.88 3.02 9.37
CA ARG A 63 0.22 2.09 10.30
C ARG A 63 -1.29 2.33 10.33
N GLY A 64 -2.09 1.29 10.06
CA GLY A 64 -3.55 1.31 10.04
C GLY A 64 -4.16 1.97 8.80
N TYR A 65 -3.36 2.26 7.77
CA TYR A 65 -3.83 2.84 6.51
C TYR A 65 -4.01 1.73 5.47
N THR A 66 -5.15 1.06 5.52
CA THR A 66 -5.44 -0.15 4.72
C THR A 66 -5.44 0.05 3.21
N GLN A 67 -5.61 1.29 2.73
CA GLN A 67 -5.53 1.63 1.31
C GLN A 67 -4.10 1.89 0.81
N VAL A 68 -3.08 1.61 1.64
CA VAL A 68 -1.67 1.69 1.26
C VAL A 68 -1.19 0.33 0.76
N ILE A 69 -0.49 0.37 -0.38
CA ILE A 69 0.33 -0.75 -0.88
C ILE A 69 1.78 -0.29 -0.89
N MET A 70 2.65 -1.05 -0.23
CA MET A 70 4.09 -0.84 -0.28
C MET A 70 4.72 -1.84 -1.24
N THR A 71 5.66 -1.39 -2.09
CA THR A 71 6.34 -2.24 -3.08
C THR A 71 7.82 -2.45 -2.78
N PRO A 72 8.24 -2.89 -1.57
CA PRO A 72 9.64 -2.97 -1.22
C PRO A 72 10.38 -4.08 -1.98
N ASN A 73 11.62 -3.82 -2.34
CA ASN A 73 12.59 -4.89 -2.58
C ASN A 73 13.12 -5.46 -1.24
N ILE A 74 13.93 -6.51 -1.30
CA ILE A 74 14.45 -7.18 -0.09
C ILE A 74 15.25 -6.25 0.85
N MET A 75 15.94 -5.23 0.33
CA MET A 75 16.73 -4.30 1.14
C MET A 75 15.84 -3.26 1.82
N GLU A 76 14.88 -2.70 1.10
CA GLU A 76 13.87 -1.79 1.66
C GLU A 76 13.03 -2.50 2.72
N TYR A 77 12.63 -3.75 2.44
CA TYR A 77 11.88 -4.60 3.36
C TYR A 77 12.63 -4.85 4.66
N LYS A 78 13.94 -5.16 4.60
CA LYS A 78 14.78 -5.32 5.79
C LYS A 78 14.83 -4.04 6.65
N ASN A 79 14.90 -2.87 6.02
CA ASN A 79 14.92 -1.60 6.75
C ASN A 79 13.60 -1.33 7.46
N ILE A 80 12.47 -1.54 6.78
CA ILE A 80 11.14 -1.40 7.38
C ILE A 80 10.95 -2.44 8.50
N TRP A 81 11.37 -3.69 8.28
CA TRP A 81 11.33 -4.75 9.28
C TRP A 81 12.08 -4.35 10.56
N ALA A 82 13.33 -3.90 10.42
CA ALA A 82 14.14 -3.46 11.54
C ALA A 82 13.53 -2.25 12.26
N ALA A 83 12.84 -1.36 11.54
CA ALA A 83 12.15 -0.22 12.14
C ALA A 83 10.91 -0.62 12.95
N VAL A 84 10.21 -1.69 12.55
CA VAL A 84 8.98 -2.16 13.21
C VAL A 84 9.28 -3.13 14.36
N PHE A 85 10.21 -4.06 14.18
CA PHE A 85 10.48 -5.14 15.14
C PHE A 85 11.83 -5.02 15.86
N GLY A 86 12.72 -4.13 15.40
CA GLY A 86 14.09 -4.00 15.89
C GLY A 86 15.11 -4.73 15.01
N SER A 87 16.35 -4.21 14.95
CA SER A 87 17.41 -4.71 14.06
C SER A 87 17.91 -6.12 14.37
N ASN A 88 17.67 -6.63 15.57
CA ASN A 88 18.09 -7.98 15.99
C ASN A 88 17.04 -9.04 15.66
N GLU A 89 15.82 -8.65 15.27
CA GLU A 89 14.76 -9.61 14.97
C GLU A 89 15.01 -10.29 13.63
N PRO A 90 14.94 -11.64 13.55
CA PRO A 90 15.07 -12.35 12.28
C PRO A 90 14.04 -11.88 11.26
N LEU A 91 14.48 -11.73 10.01
CA LEU A 91 13.59 -11.30 8.92
C LEU A 91 12.46 -12.32 8.73
N GLY A 92 11.21 -11.89 8.93
CA GLY A 92 10.04 -12.75 8.80
C GLY A 92 9.21 -12.46 7.55
N SER A 93 8.04 -13.12 7.47
CA SER A 93 7.13 -13.04 6.34
C SER A 93 6.48 -11.66 6.18
N PRO A 94 6.14 -11.25 4.93
CA PRO A 94 5.42 -9.99 4.69
C PRO A 94 4.05 -9.97 5.39
N ASP A 95 3.44 -11.13 5.64
CA ASP A 95 2.21 -11.25 6.42
C ASP A 95 2.35 -10.69 7.84
N ARG A 96 3.42 -11.07 8.54
CA ARG A 96 3.72 -10.58 9.89
C ARG A 96 3.95 -9.06 9.90
N LEU A 97 4.67 -8.53 8.91
CA LEU A 97 4.90 -7.09 8.82
C LEU A 97 3.60 -6.33 8.50
N ALA A 98 2.78 -6.84 7.58
CA ALA A 98 1.49 -6.25 7.23
C ALA A 98 0.52 -6.22 8.41
N ALA A 99 0.47 -7.32 9.19
CA ALA A 99 -0.33 -7.39 10.41
C ALA A 99 0.16 -6.40 11.48
N ALA A 100 1.49 -6.29 11.67
CA ALA A 100 2.06 -5.33 12.62
C ALA A 100 1.81 -3.87 12.22
N LEU A 101 1.68 -3.59 10.92
CA LEU A 101 1.29 -2.29 10.37
C LEU A 101 -0.22 -2.10 10.25
N GLU A 102 -1.03 -2.99 10.85
CA GLU A 102 -2.48 -2.90 10.94
C GLU A 102 -3.18 -2.84 9.57
N GLY A 103 -2.81 -3.76 8.66
CA GLY A 103 -3.54 -4.00 7.43
C GLY A 103 -3.02 -3.28 6.19
N VAL A 104 -1.79 -2.74 6.25
CA VAL A 104 -1.10 -2.24 5.05
C VAL A 104 -0.75 -3.42 4.15
N THR A 105 -0.97 -3.29 2.84
CA THR A 105 -0.59 -4.33 1.88
C THR A 105 0.88 -4.22 1.52
N ILE A 106 1.58 -5.35 1.51
CA ILE A 106 3.01 -5.45 1.18
C ILE A 106 3.16 -6.32 -0.05
N LEU A 107 3.70 -5.75 -1.12
CA LEU A 107 4.15 -6.43 -2.33
C LEU A 107 5.68 -6.52 -2.31
N LEU A 108 6.20 -7.58 -1.69
CA LEU A 108 7.63 -7.83 -1.55
C LEU A 108 8.21 -8.36 -2.87
N LYS A 109 9.02 -7.53 -3.52
CA LYS A 109 9.70 -7.85 -4.78
C LYS A 109 10.87 -8.80 -4.56
N GLY A 110 10.95 -9.87 -5.35
CA GLY A 110 11.97 -10.91 -5.18
C GLY A 110 12.21 -11.75 -6.43
N ASN A 111 12.77 -12.94 -6.24
CA ASN A 111 12.78 -13.97 -7.30
C ASN A 111 11.35 -14.50 -7.55
N GLN A 112 10.58 -14.56 -6.48
CA GLN A 112 9.13 -14.68 -6.48
C GLN A 112 8.62 -13.47 -5.72
N ASP A 113 7.61 -12.79 -6.28
CA ASP A 113 7.01 -11.65 -5.60
C ASP A 113 5.96 -12.18 -4.63
N LEU A 114 5.99 -11.66 -3.39
CA LEU A 114 5.06 -12.07 -2.34
C LEU A 114 4.13 -10.93 -1.99
N ALA A 115 2.83 -11.21 -1.86
CA ALA A 115 1.82 -10.24 -1.46
C ALA A 115 1.07 -10.69 -0.21
N SER A 116 0.99 -9.84 0.80
CA SER A 116 0.07 -10.02 1.94
C SER A 116 -0.40 -8.68 2.48
N ASN A 117 -1.62 -8.65 3.04
CA ASN A 117 -2.19 -7.55 3.80
C ASN A 117 -2.35 -7.88 5.29
N GLY A 118 -1.89 -9.05 5.74
CA GLY A 118 -1.96 -9.45 7.15
C GLY A 118 -3.38 -9.70 7.67
N ALA A 119 -4.39 -9.78 6.78
CA ALA A 119 -5.79 -9.87 7.18
C ALA A 119 -6.18 -11.22 7.78
N ILE A 120 -5.51 -12.31 7.37
CA ILE A 120 -5.83 -13.66 7.82
C ILE A 120 -4.59 -14.29 8.45
N SER A 121 -4.56 -14.29 9.78
CA SER A 121 -3.48 -14.92 10.56
C SER A 121 -3.30 -16.39 10.15
N GLY A 122 -2.08 -16.75 9.78
CA GLY A 122 -1.71 -18.13 9.44
C GLY A 122 -1.92 -18.53 7.99
N GLN A 123 -2.41 -17.63 7.13
CA GLN A 123 -2.37 -17.86 5.68
C GLN A 123 -1.00 -17.46 5.11
N PRO A 124 -0.41 -18.26 4.20
CA PRO A 124 0.81 -17.86 3.53
C PRO A 124 0.55 -16.65 2.61
N PRO A 125 1.56 -15.78 2.39
CA PRO A 125 1.47 -14.73 1.37
C PRO A 125 1.15 -15.32 -0.01
N LEU A 126 0.41 -14.57 -0.82
CA LEU A 126 0.22 -14.90 -2.23
C LEU A 126 1.57 -14.79 -2.94
N ALA A 127 1.91 -15.76 -3.79
CA ALA A 127 3.16 -15.79 -4.52
C ALA A 127 2.91 -15.63 -6.03
N CYS A 128 3.60 -14.68 -6.65
CA CYS A 128 3.76 -14.61 -8.09
C CYS A 128 5.05 -15.35 -8.46
N VAL A 129 4.90 -16.46 -9.18
CA VAL A 129 6.02 -17.32 -9.61
C VAL A 129 6.32 -17.20 -11.10
N GLU A 130 5.68 -16.23 -11.76
CA GLU A 130 5.84 -16.00 -13.20
C GLU A 130 7.27 -15.61 -13.55
N GLN A 131 7.75 -16.13 -14.68
CA GLN A 131 9.11 -15.85 -15.14
C GLN A 131 9.21 -14.43 -15.68
N GLY A 132 9.95 -13.57 -14.98
CA GLY A 132 10.30 -12.24 -15.43
C GLY A 132 11.36 -12.21 -16.54
N GLY A 133 11.59 -11.03 -17.10
CA GLY A 133 12.66 -10.82 -18.08
C GLY A 133 14.06 -11.00 -17.46
N MET A 134 15.01 -11.49 -18.25
CA MET A 134 16.40 -11.73 -17.79
C MET A 134 17.19 -10.44 -17.51
N ARG A 135 16.72 -9.30 -18.00
CA ARG A 135 17.38 -8.00 -17.85
C ARG A 135 16.76 -7.19 -16.72
N ARG A 136 17.60 -6.70 -15.81
CA ARG A 136 17.22 -5.71 -14.80
C ARG A 136 17.32 -4.30 -15.40
N SER A 137 16.34 -3.93 -16.20
CA SER A 137 16.26 -2.56 -16.73
C SER A 137 15.94 -1.58 -15.61
N GLY A 138 16.62 -0.43 -15.59
CA GLY A 138 16.23 0.68 -14.71
C GLY A 138 14.80 1.11 -15.02
N GLY A 139 14.03 1.47 -13.99
CA GLY A 139 12.64 1.93 -14.13
C GLY A 139 11.57 0.83 -14.16
N ILE A 140 11.92 -0.46 -14.15
CA ILE A 140 10.91 -1.53 -14.07
C ILE A 140 10.08 -1.47 -12.78
N GLY A 141 10.67 -0.96 -11.69
CA GLY A 141 9.98 -0.68 -10.44
C GLY A 141 8.92 0.42 -10.59
N ASP A 142 9.21 1.46 -11.36
CA ASP A 142 8.27 2.56 -11.62
C ASP A 142 7.06 2.09 -12.43
N VAL A 143 7.29 1.18 -13.40
CA VAL A 143 6.20 0.54 -14.16
C VAL A 143 5.32 -0.29 -13.24
N LEU A 144 5.94 -1.13 -12.39
CA LEU A 144 5.20 -1.95 -11.43
C LEU A 144 4.36 -1.07 -10.50
N SER A 145 4.97 -0.08 -9.85
CA SER A 145 4.28 0.76 -8.88
C SER A 145 3.18 1.62 -9.52
N GLY A 146 3.39 2.13 -10.74
CA GLY A 146 2.37 2.83 -11.52
C GLY A 146 1.17 1.95 -11.87
N VAL A 147 1.40 0.72 -12.35
CA VAL A 147 0.33 -0.24 -12.63
C VAL A 147 -0.40 -0.65 -11.35
N THR A 148 0.33 -0.86 -10.25
CA THR A 148 -0.27 -1.18 -8.94
C THR A 148 -1.23 -0.09 -8.48
N VAL A 149 -0.93 1.20 -8.68
CA VAL A 149 -1.87 2.29 -8.35
C VAL A 149 -3.16 2.13 -9.14
N VAL A 150 -3.08 1.96 -10.45
CA VAL A 150 -4.27 1.85 -11.32
C VAL A 150 -5.13 0.66 -10.89
N MET A 151 -4.52 -0.50 -10.68
CA MET A 151 -5.23 -1.71 -10.28
C MET A 151 -5.86 -1.57 -8.90
N SER A 152 -5.15 -0.97 -7.94
CA SER A 152 -5.69 -0.69 -6.59
C SER A 152 -6.91 0.24 -6.65
N VAL A 153 -6.83 1.32 -7.42
CA VAL A 153 -7.96 2.25 -7.62
C VAL A 153 -9.18 1.53 -8.19
N TRP A 154 -8.99 0.70 -9.22
CA TRP A 154 -10.08 -0.05 -9.82
C TRP A 154 -10.68 -1.09 -8.86
N ALA A 155 -9.84 -1.80 -8.12
CA ALA A 155 -10.29 -2.75 -7.11
C ALA A 155 -11.13 -2.08 -6.01
N HIS A 156 -10.69 -0.92 -5.50
CA HIS A 156 -11.46 -0.17 -4.50
C HIS A 156 -12.79 0.34 -5.04
N ARG A 157 -12.82 0.87 -6.26
CA ARG A 157 -14.07 1.32 -6.88
C ARG A 157 -15.05 0.17 -7.09
N TRP A 158 -14.54 -0.98 -7.54
CA TRP A 158 -15.36 -2.18 -7.70
C TRP A 158 -15.94 -2.63 -6.36
N GLN A 159 -15.12 -2.67 -5.30
CA GLN A 159 -15.58 -3.04 -3.96
C GLN A 159 -16.64 -2.08 -3.41
N GLN A 160 -16.47 -0.77 -3.61
CA GLN A 160 -17.46 0.24 -3.23
C GLN A 160 -18.78 0.08 -3.99
N ALA A 161 -18.72 -0.19 -5.30
CA ALA A 161 -19.90 -0.43 -6.12
C ALA A 161 -20.68 -1.67 -5.65
N GLN A 162 -19.97 -2.75 -5.27
CA GLN A 162 -20.59 -3.96 -4.72
C GLN A 162 -21.29 -3.69 -3.38
N GLN A 163 -20.65 -2.97 -2.47
CA GLN A 163 -21.26 -2.61 -1.17
C GLN A 163 -22.52 -1.77 -1.35
N GLN A 164 -22.51 -0.82 -2.29
CA GLN A 164 -23.68 -0.01 -2.61
C GLN A 164 -24.81 -0.88 -3.20
N GLN A 165 -24.51 -1.79 -4.12
CA GLN A 165 -25.51 -2.72 -4.66
C GLN A 165 -26.14 -3.61 -3.58
N THR A 166 -25.35 -4.11 -2.62
CA THR A 166 -25.88 -4.92 -1.52
C THR A 166 -26.80 -4.15 -0.57
N CYS A 167 -26.54 -2.86 -0.31
CA CYS A 167 -27.42 -2.01 0.50
C CYS A 167 -28.64 -1.47 -0.26
N SER A 168 -28.58 -1.45 -1.60
CA SER A 168 -29.65 -0.91 -2.46
C SER A 168 -30.68 -1.95 -2.87
N SER A 169 -30.44 -3.24 -2.60
CA SER A 169 -31.43 -4.27 -2.84
C SER A 169 -32.53 -4.16 -1.78
N PRO A 170 -33.78 -3.80 -2.13
CA PRO A 170 -34.87 -3.85 -1.17
C PRO A 170 -35.07 -5.33 -0.85
N VAL A 171 -34.65 -5.75 0.35
CA VAL A 171 -35.16 -6.99 0.92
C VAL A 171 -36.66 -6.78 1.03
N LEU A 172 -37.39 -7.45 0.14
CA LEU A 172 -38.84 -7.56 0.17
C LEU A 172 -39.17 -8.39 1.42
N LEU A 173 -39.22 -7.76 2.59
CA LEU A 173 -39.87 -8.28 3.78
C LEU A 173 -41.38 -8.20 3.55
N GLY A 174 -41.88 -9.08 2.70
CA GLY A 174 -43.29 -9.30 2.45
C GLY A 174 -43.68 -10.70 2.89
N ALA A 175 -44.60 -10.75 3.86
CA ALA A 175 -45.46 -11.87 4.27
C ALA A 175 -44.74 -13.03 5.01
N ASP A 176 -45.23 -13.57 6.13
CA ASP A 176 -46.63 -13.83 6.48
C ASP A 176 -46.96 -13.43 7.93
N GLY A 177 -47.99 -12.60 8.09
CA GLY A 177 -48.75 -12.45 9.33
C GLY A 177 -50.04 -13.26 9.22
N GLU A 178 -50.39 -13.93 10.31
CA GLU A 178 -51.55 -14.81 10.54
C GLU A 178 -52.91 -14.21 10.15
#